data_AF-A0A832JBB4-F1
#
_entry.id   AF-A0A832JBB4-F1
#
_cell.length_a   1.000
_cell.length_b   1.000
_cell.length_c   1.000
_cell.angle_alpha   90.00
_cell.angle_beta   90.00
_cell.angle_gamma   90.00
#
_symmetry.space_group_name_H-M   'P 1'
#
loop_
_entity.id
_entity.type
_entity.pdbx_description
1 polymer ?
#
loop_
_entity_poly.entity_id
_entity_poly.type
_entity_poly.pdbx_seq_one_letter_code
_entity_poly.pdbx_strand_id
1 'polypeptide(L)' 'ALGIAVLEEEGLAVEALQAADVVVTSPTAALDLLLHPLRLVATLRG' A
#
# COMPACT_ATOMS: atom_id res chain seq x y z
N ALA A 1 -1.42 -11.98 6.19
CA ALA A 1 -2.39 -10.87 6.05
C ALA A 1 -1.77 -9.85 5.09
N LEU A 2 -2.56 -9.01 4.41
CA LEU A 2 -2.05 -7.95 3.53
C LEU A 2 -1.90 -6.65 4.33
N GLY A 3 -0.70 -6.06 4.34
CA GLY A 3 -0.39 -4.75 4.88
C GLY A 3 -0.20 -3.71 3.77
N ILE A 4 -0.91 -2.58 3.87
CA ILE A 4 -0.74 -1.44 2.96
C ILE A 4 -0.37 -0.21 3.79
N ALA A 5 0.82 0.35 3.54
CA ALA A 5 1.25 1.61 4.12
C ALA A 5 0.87 2.79 3.22
N VAL A 6 0.52 3.92 3.83
CA VAL A 6 0.23 5.18 3.13
C VAL A 6 1.32 6.18 3.46
N LEU A 7 2.00 6.70 2.44
CA LEU A 7 2.99 7.77 2.52
C LEU A 7 2.35 9.07 2.04
N GLU A 8 2.08 9.99 2.96
CA GLU A 8 1.60 11.34 2.66
C GLU A 8 2.72 12.37 2.84
N GLU A 9 2.41 13.67 2.69
CA GLU A 9 3.41 14.75 2.73
C GLU A 9 4.15 14.84 4.08
N GLU A 10 3.45 14.51 5.18
CA GLU A 10 4.01 14.48 6.53
C GLU A 10 4.94 13.28 6.77
N GLY A 11 5.05 12.37 5.80
CA GLY A 11 5.80 11.13 5.89
C GLY A 11 4.96 9.94 6.36
N LEU A 12 5.63 8.91 6.83
CA LEU A 12 5.02 7.67 7.29
C LEU A 12 5.89 7.06 8.41
N ALA A 13 5.27 6.36 9.36
CA ALA A 13 6.01 5.67 10.42
C ALA A 13 6.95 4.60 9.85
N VAL A 14 8.21 4.58 10.30
CA VAL A 14 9.23 3.65 9.78
C VAL A 14 8.81 2.20 10.00
N GLU A 15 8.20 1.91 11.15
CA GLU A 15 7.70 0.59 11.49
C GLU A 15 6.59 0.12 10.53
N ALA A 16 5.72 1.05 10.10
CA ALA A 16 4.69 0.74 9.12
C ALA A 16 5.28 0.46 7.73
N LEU A 17 6.34 1.19 7.34
CA LEU A 17 7.05 0.94 6.08
C LEU A 17 7.69 -0.45 6.07
N GLN A 18 8.31 -0.83 7.19
CA GLN A 18 8.99 -2.13 7.33
C GLN A 18 8.02 -3.31 7.39
N ALA A 19 6.78 -3.09 7.85
CA ALA A 19 5.77 -4.14 7.99
C ALA A 19 4.81 -4.26 6.78
N ALA A 20 4.86 -3.34 5.81
CA ALA A 20 3.92 -3.29 4.70
C ALA A 20 4.35 -4.17 3.51
N ASP A 21 3.37 -4.75 2.82
CA ASP A 21 3.57 -5.45 1.54
C ASP A 21 3.55 -4.48 0.35
N VAL A 22 2.79 -3.38 0.47
CA VAL A 22 2.67 -2.32 -0.55
C VAL A 22 2.66 -0.95 0.11
N VAL A 23 3.29 0.04 -0.52
CA VAL A 23 3.23 1.45 -0.14
C VAL A 23 2.48 2.22 -1.21
N VAL A 24 1.53 3.07 -0.80
CA VAL A 24 0.77 3.98 -1.68
C VAL A 24 0.87 5.42 -1.20
N THR A 25 0.50 6.37 -2.06
CA THR A 25 0.59 7.81 -1.76
C THR A 25 -0.71 8.43 -1.25
N SER A 26 -1.79 7.66 -1.16
CA SER A 26 -3.06 8.11 -0.56
C SER A 26 -3.93 6.94 -0.09
N PRO A 27 -4.84 7.17 0.87
CA PRO A 27 -5.79 6.15 1.30
C PRO A 27 -6.71 5.68 0.16
N THR A 28 -7.12 6.58 -0.72
CA THR A 28 -7.96 6.24 -1.89
C THR A 28 -7.23 5.28 -2.82
N ALA A 29 -5.93 5.45 -3.05
CA ALA A 29 -5.15 4.52 -3.86
C ALA A 29 -5.07 3.12 -3.21
N ALA A 30 -5.03 3.02 -1.88
CA ALA A 30 -5.12 1.74 -1.18
C ALA A 30 -6.47 1.05 -1.44
N LEU A 31 -7.58 1.79 -1.30
CA LEU A 31 -8.91 1.26 -1.55
C LEU A 31 -9.09 0.85 -3.02
N ASP A 32 -8.57 1.62 -3.96
CA ASP A 32 -8.61 1.30 -5.39
C ASP A 32 -7.90 -0.01 -5.73
N LEU A 33 -6.82 -0.36 -5.03
CA LEU A 33 -6.14 -1.64 -5.20
C LEU A 33 -7.00 -2.81 -4.70
N LEU A 34 -7.80 -2.61 -3.65
CA LEU A 34 -8.74 -3.61 -3.15
C LEU A 34 -9.93 -3.80 -4.10
N LEU A 35 -10.40 -2.71 -4.71
CA LEU A 35 -11.49 -2.74 -5.71
C LEU A 35 -11.04 -3.33 -7.05
N HIS A 36 -9.75 -3.20 -7.40
CA HIS A 36 -9.17 -3.69 -8.66
C HIS A 36 -8.03 -4.69 -8.40
N PRO A 37 -8.34 -5.89 -7.90
CA PRO A 37 -7.35 -6.82 -7.35
C PRO A 37 -6.28 -7.28 -8.34
N LEU A 38 -6.54 -7.23 -9.65
CA LEU A 38 -5.51 -7.54 -10.66
C LEU A 38 -4.31 -6.57 -10.59
N ARG A 39 -4.54 -5.29 -10.26
CA ARG A 39 -3.46 -4.31 -10.06
C ARG A 39 -2.63 -4.65 -8.83
N LEU A 40 -3.30 -5.02 -7.75
CA LEU A 40 -2.65 -5.43 -6.50
C LEU A 40 -1.77 -6.68 -6.71
N VAL A 41 -2.30 -7.71 -7.38
CA VAL A 41 -1.54 -8.91 -7.73
C VAL A 41 -0.34 -8.57 -8.62
N ALA A 42 -0.51 -7.64 -9.56
CA ALA A 42 0.58 -7.19 -10.43
C ALA A 42 1.73 -6.49 -9.67
N THR A 43 1.43 -5.83 -8.55
CA THR A 43 2.43 -5.23 -7.65
C THR A 43 3.10 -6.25 -6.74
N LEU A 44 2.34 -7.23 -6.23
CA LEU A 44 2.83 -8.20 -5.24
C LEU A 44 3.60 -9.39 -5.84
N ARG A 45 3.48 -9.61 -7.16
CA ARG A 45 4.10 -10.74 -7.88
C ARG A 45 5.62 -10.61 -8.11
N GLY A 46 6.32 -9.87 -7.25
CA GLY A 46 7.78 -9.69 -7.30
C GLY A 46 8.54 -10.98 -7.56
#